data_AF-A0A9E4GG40-F1
#
_entry.id   AF-A0A9E4GG40-F1
#
_cell.length_a   1.000
_cell.length_b   1.000
_cell.length_c   1.000
_cell.angle_alpha   90.00
_cell.angle_beta   90.00
_cell.angle_gamma   90.00
#
_symmetry.space_group_name_H-M   'P 1'
#
loop_
_entity.id
_entity.type
_entity.pdbx_description
1 polymer ?
#
loop_
_entity_poly.entity_id
_entity_poly.type
_entity_poly.pdbx_seq_one_letter_code
_entity_poly.pdbx_strand_id
1 'polypeptide(L)'
;MSRVRWAGLGLVLSAGLGCGPELPEAGSAAAQVYVRRCSGCHRVYHPGLLTAHMWDSMLTRMDAELRRLGRPPLQGHERQTVRAYLHKHSGG
;
A
#
# COMPACT_ATOMS: atom_id res chain seq x y z
N MET A 1 0.35 10.82 -55.95
CA MET A 1 1.67 11.31 -55.49
C MET A 1 1.38 12.11 -54.23
N SER A 2 1.75 11.77 -52.99
CA SER A 2 2.74 10.85 -52.44
C SER A 2 2.22 10.32 -51.10
N ARG A 3 2.41 9.02 -50.84
CA ARG A 3 2.01 8.37 -49.59
C ARG A 3 2.98 8.79 -48.50
N VAL A 4 2.51 9.49 -47.48
CA VAL A 4 3.31 9.78 -46.29
C VAL A 4 3.40 8.49 -45.47
N ARG A 5 4.53 7.80 -45.57
CA ARG A 5 4.87 6.64 -44.75
C ARG A 5 5.53 7.12 -43.46
N TRP A 6 4.74 7.34 -42.41
CA TRP A 6 5.28 7.40 -41.05
C TRP A 6 5.42 5.97 -40.53
N ALA A 7 6.51 5.32 -40.93
CA ALA A 7 7.04 4.17 -40.22
C ALA A 7 7.99 4.73 -39.15
N GLY A 8 7.74 4.43 -37.88
CA GLY A 8 8.74 4.67 -36.85
C GLY A 8 8.19 5.11 -35.50
N LEU A 9 8.10 4.12 -34.62
CA LEU A 9 8.67 4.15 -33.26
C LEU A 9 8.13 5.17 -32.26
N GLY A 10 7.42 4.67 -31.27
CA GLY A 10 7.16 5.42 -30.05
C GLY A 10 6.24 4.73 -29.07
N LEU A 11 6.48 3.45 -28.74
CA LEU A 11 5.88 2.88 -27.52
C LEU A 11 6.63 3.50 -26.33
N VAL A 12 6.21 4.70 -25.93
CA VAL A 12 6.64 5.30 -24.68
C VAL A 12 6.00 4.49 -23.57
N LEU A 13 6.68 3.43 -23.13
CA LEU A 13 6.45 2.80 -21.85
C LEU A 13 6.88 3.79 -20.77
N SER A 14 5.98 4.71 -20.44
CA SER A 14 6.06 5.50 -19.22
C SER A 14 5.83 4.56 -18.03
N ALA A 15 6.85 3.76 -17.70
CA ALA A 15 6.92 3.10 -16.40
C ALA A 15 7.06 4.22 -15.36
N GLY A 16 5.93 4.65 -14.80
CA GLY A 16 5.90 5.54 -13.66
C GLY A 16 6.55 4.85 -12.47
N LEU A 17 7.88 4.94 -12.39
CA LEU A 17 8.66 4.69 -11.19
C LEU A 17 8.23 5.73 -10.15
N GLY A 18 7.16 5.43 -9.42
CA GLY A 18 6.74 6.23 -8.29
C GLY A 18 7.88 6.26 -7.28
N CYS A 19 8.54 7.40 -7.12
CA CYS A 19 9.55 7.63 -6.09
C CYS A 19 8.89 7.53 -4.71
N GLY A 20 8.97 6.35 -4.11
CA GLY A 20 8.65 6.10 -2.72
C GLY A 20 9.50 4.93 -2.22
N PRO A 21 9.83 4.89 -0.92
CA PRO A 21 10.51 3.73 -0.37
C PRO A 21 9.67 2.49 -0.62
N GLU A 22 10.29 1.46 -1.19
CA GLU A 22 9.67 0.16 -1.39
C GLU A 22 9.23 -0.40 -0.02
N LEU A 23 8.10 -1.10 0.01
CA LEU A 23 7.66 -1.75 1.24
C LEU A 23 8.66 -2.87 1.61
N PRO A 24 9.05 -3.00 2.89
CA PRO A 24 9.89 -4.11 3.34
C PRO A 24 9.22 -5.44 3.02
N GLU A 25 9.94 -6.41 2.46
CA GLU A 25 9.38 -7.72 2.10
C GLU A 25 8.09 -7.61 1.25
N ALA A 26 8.05 -6.70 0.26
CA ALA A 26 6.87 -6.43 -0.56
C ALA A 26 6.23 -7.68 -1.20
N GLY A 27 7.03 -8.71 -1.50
CA GLY A 27 6.55 -9.99 -2.03
C GLY A 27 5.89 -10.92 -1.00
N SER A 28 6.03 -10.64 0.31
CA SER A 28 5.49 -11.49 1.37
C SER A 28 3.96 -11.48 1.41
N ALA A 29 3.37 -12.58 1.86
CA ALA A 29 1.91 -12.65 2.06
C ALA A 29 1.40 -11.55 3.00
N ALA A 30 2.18 -11.18 4.03
CA ALA A 30 1.79 -10.15 4.99
C ALA A 30 1.81 -8.74 4.39
N ALA A 31 2.83 -8.40 3.59
CA ALA A 31 2.87 -7.13 2.86
C ALA A 31 1.70 -7.03 1.87
N GLN A 32 1.35 -8.13 1.19
CA GLN A 32 0.21 -8.16 0.27
C GLN A 32 -1.13 -7.95 1.00
N VAL A 33 -1.33 -8.56 2.19
CA VAL A 33 -2.52 -8.31 3.01
C VAL A 33 -2.57 -6.83 3.42
N TYR A 34 -1.45 -6.26 3.85
CA TYR A 34 -1.36 -4.84 4.20
C TYR A 34 -1.77 -3.93 3.04
N VAL A 35 -1.20 -4.14 1.84
CA VAL A 35 -1.55 -3.39 0.64
C VAL A 35 -3.04 -3.54 0.32
N ARG A 36 -3.55 -4.78 0.19
CA ARG A 36 -4.95 -5.02 -0.17
C ARG A 36 -5.94 -4.39 0.80
N ARG A 37 -5.66 -4.39 2.11
CA ARG A 37 -6.58 -3.84 3.11
C ARG A 37 -6.46 -2.34 3.28
N CYS A 38 -5.29 -1.75 3.06
CA CYS A 38 -5.02 -0.34 3.38
C CYS A 38 -4.89 0.59 2.18
N SER A 39 -4.82 0.09 0.94
CA SER A 39 -4.67 0.93 -0.27
C SER A 39 -5.99 1.44 -0.86
N GLY A 40 -7.13 1.18 -0.20
CA GLY A 40 -8.46 1.46 -0.77
C GLY A 40 -8.88 2.92 -0.77
N CYS A 41 -8.14 3.80 -0.09
CA CYS A 41 -8.45 5.24 0.01
C CYS A 41 -7.24 6.14 -0.31
N HIS A 42 -6.03 5.69 -0.02
CA HIS A 42 -4.78 6.39 -0.31
C HIS A 42 -3.66 5.37 -0.51
N ARG A 43 -2.48 5.82 -0.96
CA ARG A 43 -1.28 4.98 -0.97
C ARG A 43 -0.96 4.48 0.44
N VAL A 44 -0.56 3.23 0.58
CA VAL A 44 -0.13 2.70 1.88
C VAL A 44 1.11 3.44 2.40
N TYR A 45 1.16 3.60 3.71
CA TYR A 45 2.27 4.27 4.39
C TYR A 45 3.42 3.28 4.59
N HIS A 46 4.66 3.76 4.53
CA HIS A 46 5.81 2.91 4.82
C HIS A 46 5.81 2.55 6.32
N PRO A 47 5.98 1.26 6.71
CA PRO A 47 5.91 0.84 8.12
C PRO A 47 6.88 1.60 9.05
N GLY A 48 8.06 1.97 8.54
CA GLY A 48 9.07 2.74 9.29
C GLY A 48 8.68 4.17 9.69
N LEU A 49 7.51 4.68 9.29
CA LEU A 49 7.08 6.04 9.61
C LEU A 49 6.62 6.22 11.07
N LEU A 50 6.18 5.14 11.72
CA LEU A 50 5.65 5.17 13.07
C LEU A 50 6.25 4.02 13.89
N THR A 51 6.29 4.18 15.21
CA THR A 51 6.63 3.09 16.13
C THR A 51 5.51 2.05 16.18
N ALA A 52 5.83 0.85 16.66
CA ALA A 52 4.84 -0.23 16.82
C ALA A 52 3.59 0.20 17.62
N HIS A 53 3.78 0.95 18.72
CA HIS A 53 2.69 1.46 19.54
C HIS A 53 1.83 2.51 18.80
N MET A 54 2.46 3.38 18.02
CA MET A 54 1.74 4.35 17.19
C MET A 54 0.93 3.66 16.08
N TRP A 55 1.42 2.56 15.52
CA TRP A 55 0.65 1.74 14.58
C TRP A 55 -0.59 1.10 15.19
N ASP A 56 -0.54 0.65 16.45
CA ASP A 56 -1.72 0.12 17.14
C ASP A 56 -2.82 1.19 17.28
N SER A 57 -2.41 2.41 17.60
CA SER A 57 -3.30 3.57 17.65
C SER A 57 -3.87 3.90 16.26
N MET A 58 -3.04 3.84 15.22
CA MET A 58 -3.45 4.09 13.84
C MET A 58 -4.44 3.03 13.32
N LEU A 59 -4.20 1.75 13.60
CA LEU A 59 -5.12 0.67 13.23
C LEU A 59 -6.48 0.84 13.90
N THR A 60 -6.50 1.20 15.18
CA THR A 60 -7.74 1.51 15.92
C THR A 60 -8.49 2.68 15.29
N ARG A 61 -7.78 3.77 14.95
CA ARG A 61 -8.35 4.93 14.27
C ARG A 61 -8.92 4.57 12.89
N MET A 62 -8.19 3.79 12.10
CA MET A 62 -8.61 3.39 10.76
C MET A 62 -9.78 2.42 10.78
N ASP A 63 -9.84 1.51 11.76
CA ASP A 63 -11.02 0.66 11.97
C ASP A 63 -12.29 1.51 12.24
N ALA A 64 -12.17 2.61 13.00
CA ALA A 64 -13.27 3.54 13.23
C ALA A 64 -13.65 4.32 11.97
N GLU A 65 -12.66 4.79 11.20
CA GLU A 65 -12.92 5.52 9.95
C GLU A 65 -13.57 4.62 8.88
N LEU A 66 -13.12 3.36 8.75
CA LEU A 66 -13.74 2.39 7.86
C LEU A 66 -15.22 2.19 8.22
N ARG A 67 -15.53 2.03 9.51
CA ARG A 67 -16.93 1.94 9.98
C ARG A 67 -17.74 3.19 9.63
N ARG A 68 -17.18 4.38 9.85
CA ARG A 68 -17.82 5.67 9.51
C ARG A 68 -18.13 5.78 8.02
N LEU A 69 -17.25 5.24 7.17
CA LEU A 69 -17.41 5.21 5.71
C LEU A 69 -18.25 4.02 5.21
N GLY A 70 -18.86 3.22 6.10
CA GLY A 70 -19.63 2.03 5.73
C GLY A 70 -18.79 0.89 5.14
N ARG A 71 -17.48 0.88 5.40
CA ARG A 71 -16.54 -0.14 4.94
C ARG A 71 -16.22 -1.14 6.05
N PRO A 72 -15.98 -2.42 5.73
CA PRO A 72 -15.64 -3.42 6.74
C PRO A 72 -14.25 -3.12 7.34
N PRO A 73 -14.13 -3.00 8.68
CA PRO A 73 -12.85 -2.81 9.36
C PRO A 73 -11.94 -4.04 9.21
N LEU A 74 -10.68 -3.96 9.64
CA LEU A 74 -9.83 -5.14 9.71
C LEU A 74 -10.36 -6.07 10.82
N GLN A 75 -10.45 -7.38 10.53
CA GLN A 75 -10.98 -8.37 11.47
C GLN A 75 -10.14 -9.65 11.50
N GLY A 76 -10.26 -10.40 12.60
CA GLY A 76 -9.69 -11.73 12.75
C GLY A 76 -8.21 -11.83 12.36
N HIS A 77 -7.91 -12.80 11.50
CA HIS A 77 -6.56 -13.08 11.04
C HIS A 77 -5.94 -11.91 10.27
N GLU A 78 -6.69 -11.22 9.41
CA GLU A 78 -6.16 -10.10 8.63
C GLU A 78 -5.63 -8.97 9.52
N ARG A 79 -6.37 -8.65 10.60
CA ARG A 79 -5.93 -7.61 11.56
C ARG A 79 -4.62 -7.99 12.24
N GLN A 80 -4.47 -9.26 12.61
CA GLN A 80 -3.26 -9.77 13.24
C GLN A 80 -2.08 -9.76 12.26
N THR A 81 -2.30 -10.18 11.02
CA THR A 81 -1.29 -10.17 9.96
C THR A 81 -0.79 -8.75 9.68
N VAL A 82 -1.70 -7.79 9.50
CA VAL A 82 -1.32 -6.39 9.25
C VAL A 82 -0.60 -5.79 10.44
N ARG A 83 -1.09 -6.02 11.66
CA ARG A 83 -0.43 -5.55 12.88
C ARG A 83 0.99 -6.12 13.00
N ALA A 84 1.15 -7.43 12.83
CA ALA A 84 2.44 -8.10 12.94
C ALA A 84 3.44 -7.56 11.90
N TYR A 85 2.99 -7.36 10.66
CA TYR A 85 3.81 -6.78 9.60
C TYR A 85 4.25 -5.34 9.92
N LEU A 86 3.31 -4.49 10.36
CA LEU A 86 3.62 -3.11 10.73
C LEU A 86 4.56 -3.03 11.93
N HIS A 87 4.40 -3.92 12.93
CA HIS A 87 5.28 -3.99 14.09
C HIS A 87 6.69 -4.42 13.71
N LYS A 88 6.82 -5.51 12.93
CA LYS A 88 8.10 -6.05 12.46
C LYS A 88 8.95 -5.01 11.72
N HIS A 89 8.31 -4.11 10.99
CA HIS A 89 8.97 -3.11 10.16
C HIS A 89 8.77 -1.67 10.65
N SER A 90 8.35 -1.50 11.91
CA SER A 90 8.11 -0.17 12.50
C SER A 90 9.41 0.63 12.68
N GLY A 91 9.26 1.95 12.79
CA GLY A 91 10.34 2.81 13.25
C GLY A 91 10.70 2.47 14.70
N GLY A 92 11.97 2.64 15.05
CA GLY A 92 12.50 2.37 16.40
C GLY A 92 11.82 3.14 17.52
#